data_AF-A0A8J6V705-F1
#
_entry.id   AF-A0A8J6V705-F1
#
_cell.length_a   1.000
_cell.length_b   1.000
_cell.length_c   1.000
_cell.angle_alpha   90.00
_cell.angle_beta   90.00
_cell.angle_gamma   90.00
#
_symmetry.space_group_name_H-M   'P 1'
#
loop_
_entity.id
_entity.type
_entity.pdbx_description
1 polymer ?
#
loop_
_entity_poly.entity_id
_entity_poly.type
_entity_poly.pdbx_seq_one_letter_code
_entity_poly.pdbx_strand_id
1 'polypeptide(L)'
;MSGFLTPEDFERIFTSHLKIETKSKSIESLFSLRSLNKINYTPYYQRNYVWDDHKATYFIESILLGTEIPPLVFFNNGSTTEVIDGRQRFETIKRFKEIYSP
;
A
#
# COMPACT_ATOMS: atom_id res chain seq x y z
N MET A 1 8.82 36.31 1.56
CA MET A 1 8.78 35.34 0.44
C MET A 1 7.81 34.24 0.84
N SER A 2 6.62 34.22 0.26
CA SER A 2 5.58 33.24 0.59
C SER A 2 6.03 31.86 0.10
N GLY A 3 6.30 30.94 1.02
CA GLY A 3 6.73 29.55 0.73
C GLY A 3 5.60 28.65 0.21
N PHE A 4 4.66 29.19 -0.55
CA PHE A 4 3.56 28.42 -1.15
C PHE A 4 3.79 28.32 -2.66
N LEU A 5 3.60 27.11 -3.20
CA LEU A 5 3.68 26.83 -4.64
C LEU A 5 2.67 27.68 -5.41
N THR A 6 3.08 28.23 -6.55
CA THR A 6 2.10 28.86 -7.46
C THR A 6 1.24 27.79 -8.15
N PRO A 7 0.07 28.15 -8.70
CA PRO A 7 -0.72 27.23 -9.52
C PRO A 7 0.09 26.61 -10.66
N GLU A 8 0.97 27.39 -11.31
CA GLU A 8 1.84 26.91 -12.39
C GLU A 8 2.91 25.94 -11.87
N ASP A 9 3.45 26.17 -10.67
CA ASP A 9 4.36 25.23 -10.02
C ASP A 9 3.65 23.91 -9.71
N PHE A 10 2.41 23.96 -9.24
CA PHE A 10 1.60 22.78 -8.98
C PHE A 10 1.31 22.02 -10.28
N GLU A 11 0.86 22.70 -11.33
CA GLU A 11 0.56 22.10 -12.63
C GLU A 11 1.81 21.43 -13.23
N ARG A 12 2.96 22.09 -13.14
CA ARG A 12 4.24 21.52 -13.58
C ARG A 12 4.58 20.26 -12.77
N ILE A 13 4.53 20.31 -11.44
CA ILE A 13 4.82 19.14 -10.59
C ILE A 13 3.87 17.98 -10.91
N PHE A 14 2.57 18.26 -11.00
CA PHE A 14 1.56 17.25 -11.26
C PHE A 14 1.76 16.59 -12.63
N THR A 15 2.10 17.37 -13.65
CA THR A 15 2.17 16.90 -15.04
C THR A 15 3.52 16.26 -15.39
N SER A 16 4.63 16.73 -14.82
CA SER A 16 5.98 16.28 -15.20
C SER A 16 6.72 15.46 -14.15
N HIS A 17 6.27 15.46 -12.89
CA HIS A 17 6.98 14.79 -11.79
C HIS A 17 6.17 13.69 -11.08
N LEU A 18 4.89 13.50 -11.43
CA LEU A 18 4.10 12.37 -10.95
C LEU A 18 4.27 11.15 -11.86
N LYS A 19 5.09 10.20 -11.43
CA LYS A 19 5.24 8.92 -12.13
C LYS A 19 4.29 7.87 -11.55
N ILE A 20 3.29 7.48 -12.33
CA ILE A 20 2.37 6.39 -11.97
C ILE A 20 2.81 5.12 -12.70
N GLU A 21 3.01 4.04 -11.95
CA GLU A 21 3.36 2.74 -12.50
C GLU A 21 2.46 1.65 -11.91
N THR A 22 1.82 0.86 -12.78
CA THR A 22 1.08 -0.34 -12.37
C THR A 22 2.01 -1.54 -12.50
N LYS A 23 2.17 -2.33 -11.43
CA LYS A 23 3.00 -3.53 -11.40
C LYS A 23 2.20 -4.71 -10.88
N SER A 24 2.22 -5.81 -11.62
CA SER A 24 1.78 -7.11 -11.10
C SER A 24 2.93 -7.73 -10.31
N LYS A 25 2.68 -8.07 -9.05
CA LYS A 25 3.64 -8.76 -8.16
C LYS A 25 2.92 -9.90 -7.47
N SER A 26 3.60 -11.04 -7.33
CA SER A 26 3.12 -12.11 -6.47
C SER A 26 3.08 -11.65 -5.01
N ILE A 27 2.20 -12.25 -4.21
CA ILE A 27 2.13 -12.02 -2.76
C ILE A 27 3.50 -12.33 -2.13
N GLU A 28 4.15 -13.41 -2.53
CA GLU A 28 5.49 -13.77 -2.04
C GLU A 28 6.52 -12.66 -2.27
N SER A 29 6.59 -12.09 -3.49
CA SER A 29 7.54 -11.02 -3.82
C SER A 29 7.26 -9.74 -3.02
N LEU A 30 5.98 -9.36 -2.93
CA LEU A 30 5.54 -8.15 -2.23
C LEU A 30 5.76 -8.24 -0.72
N PHE A 31 5.53 -9.41 -0.12
CA PHE A 31 5.64 -9.67 1.32
C PHE A 31 6.95 -10.39 1.71
N SER A 32 7.97 -10.34 0.86
CA SER A 32 9.33 -10.76 1.21
C SER A 32 9.94 -9.82 2.25
N LEU A 33 10.86 -10.31 3.08
CA LEU A 33 11.51 -9.51 4.13
C LEU A 33 12.15 -8.23 3.57
N ARG A 34 12.81 -8.34 2.41
CA ARG A 34 13.42 -7.20 1.72
C ARG A 34 12.40 -6.12 1.33
N SER A 35 11.23 -6.53 0.84
CA SER A 35 10.16 -5.62 0.46
C SER A 35 9.51 -4.99 1.70
N LEU A 36 9.18 -5.80 2.71
CA LEU A 36 8.54 -5.33 3.93
C LEU A 36 9.40 -4.32 4.69
N ASN A 37 10.72 -4.51 4.75
CA ASN A 37 11.63 -3.56 5.41
C ASN A 37 11.68 -2.18 4.75
N LYS A 38 11.15 -2.02 3.53
CA LYS A 38 11.11 -0.74 2.80
C LYS A 38 9.72 -0.11 2.75
N ILE A 39 8.70 -0.84 3.19
CA ILE A 39 7.30 -0.43 3.08
C ILE A 39 6.78 -0.02 4.46
N ASN A 40 6.42 1.25 4.59
CA ASN A 40 5.64 1.75 5.71
C ASN A 40 4.14 1.61 5.40
N TYR A 41 3.49 0.59 5.96
CA TYR A 41 2.05 0.39 5.76
C TYR A 41 1.18 1.09 6.81
N THR A 42 1.79 1.72 7.83
CA THR A 42 1.09 2.45 8.90
C THR A 42 1.61 3.89 9.04
N PRO A 43 1.58 4.71 7.97
CA PRO A 43 1.95 6.11 8.10
C PRO A 43 0.97 6.83 9.03
N TYR A 44 1.44 7.89 9.69
CA TYR A 44 0.74 8.55 10.82
C TYR A 44 -0.67 9.08 10.48
N TYR A 45 -0.93 9.38 9.21
CA TYR A 45 -2.20 9.92 8.72
C TYR A 45 -3.24 8.82 8.39
N GLN A 46 -2.86 7.54 8.40
CA GLN A 46 -3.78 6.43 8.16
C GLN A 46 -4.49 6.01 9.44
N ARG A 47 -5.78 5.68 9.34
CA ARG A 47 -6.55 5.10 10.46
C ARG A 47 -5.94 3.78 10.91
N ASN A 48 -6.17 3.43 12.18
CA ASN A 48 -5.77 2.13 12.73
C ASN A 48 -6.47 0.97 12.02
N TYR A 49 -5.96 -0.24 12.26
CA TYR A 49 -6.64 -1.46 11.83
C TYR A 49 -7.99 -1.59 12.54
N VAL A 50 -9.06 -1.73 11.76
CA VAL A 50 -10.46 -1.76 12.24
C VAL A 50 -11.27 -2.90 11.61
N TRP A 51 -10.64 -3.78 10.84
CA TRP A 51 -11.31 -4.99 10.37
C TRP A 51 -11.40 -5.98 11.53
N ASP A 52 -12.58 -6.52 11.74
CA ASP A 52 -12.79 -7.69 12.59
C ASP A 52 -12.31 -8.97 11.87
N ASP A 53 -12.26 -10.07 12.60
CA ASP A 53 -11.79 -11.35 12.08
C ASP A 53 -12.66 -11.86 10.93
N HIS A 54 -13.96 -11.54 10.93
CA HIS A 54 -14.87 -11.91 9.85
C HIS A 54 -14.51 -11.20 8.54
N LYS A 55 -14.31 -9.88 8.55
CA LYS A 55 -13.90 -9.12 7.36
C LYS A 55 -12.51 -9.54 6.88
N ALA A 56 -11.58 -9.77 7.81
CA ALA A 56 -10.24 -10.22 7.49
C ALA A 56 -10.26 -11.61 6.81
N THR A 57 -11.03 -12.55 7.36
CA THR A 57 -11.20 -13.90 6.81
C THR A 57 -11.83 -13.85 5.43
N TYR A 58 -12.95 -13.13 5.27
CA TYR A 58 -13.63 -12.98 3.98
C TYR A 58 -12.70 -12.43 2.89
N PHE A 59 -11.83 -11.47 3.25
CA PHE A 59 -10.85 -10.94 2.32
C PHE A 59 -9.80 -11.99 1.90
N ILE A 60 -9.30 -12.80 2.83
CA ILE A 60 -8.37 -13.90 2.50
C ILE A 60 -9.06 -14.95 1.63
N GLU A 61 -10.29 -15.35 1.95
CA GLU A 61 -11.08 -16.28 1.14
C GLU A 61 -11.27 -15.77 -0.29
N SER A 62 -11.57 -14.48 -0.45
CA SER A 62 -11.70 -13.82 -1.75
C SER A 62 -10.41 -13.94 -2.60
N ILE A 63 -9.24 -13.81 -1.97
CA ILE A 63 -7.94 -14.02 -2.63
C ILE A 63 -7.78 -15.49 -3.06
N LEU A 64 -8.05 -16.43 -2.16
CA LEU A 64 -7.89 -17.86 -2.41
C LEU A 64 -8.83 -18.38 -3.51
N LEU A 65 -10.03 -17.81 -3.60
CA LEU A 65 -11.02 -18.09 -4.65
C LEU A 65 -10.69 -17.42 -5.98
N GLY A 66 -9.64 -16.58 -6.05
CA GLY A 66 -9.23 -15.90 -7.28
C GLY A 66 -10.18 -14.79 -7.72
N THR A 67 -10.92 -14.19 -6.79
CA THR A 67 -11.77 -13.04 -7.09
C THR A 67 -10.95 -11.78 -7.37
N GLU A 68 -11.53 -10.81 -8.08
CA GLU A 68 -10.89 -9.52 -8.29
C GLU A 68 -10.83 -8.72 -6.98
N ILE A 69 -9.61 -8.34 -6.60
CA ILE A 69 -9.36 -7.47 -5.45
C ILE A 69 -8.88 -6.09 -5.93
N PRO A 70 -9.30 -4.99 -5.28
CA PRO A 70 -8.75 -3.69 -5.63
C PRO A 70 -7.21 -3.67 -5.45
N PRO A 71 -6.47 -2.89 -6.25
CA PRO A 71 -5.02 -2.83 -6.16
C PRO A 71 -4.57 -2.16 -4.86
N LEU A 72 -3.38 -2.50 -4.39
CA LEU A 72 -2.69 -1.75 -3.33
C LEU A 72 -1.98 -0.55 -3.96
N VAL A 73 -2.16 0.63 -3.40
CA VAL A 73 -1.54 1.85 -3.92
C VAL A 73 -0.42 2.29 -3.00
N PHE A 74 0.75 2.51 -3.59
CA PHE A 74 1.96 2.89 -2.88
C PHE A 74 2.45 4.26 -3.36
N PHE A 75 2.94 5.06 -2.43
CA PHE A 75 3.67 6.30 -2.73
C PHE A 75 5.14 6.12 -2.38
N ASN A 76 6.04 6.47 -3.30
CA ASN A 76 7.48 6.41 -3.07
C ASN A 76 8.07 7.81 -3.23
N ASN A 77 8.69 8.33 -2.18
CA ASN A 77 9.31 9.66 -2.16
C ASN A 77 10.83 9.64 -2.38
N GLY A 78 11.38 8.51 -2.82
CA GLY A 78 12.83 8.26 -3.00
C GLY A 78 13.52 7.65 -1.77
N SER A 79 13.00 7.85 -0.57
CA SER A 79 13.57 7.30 0.67
C SER A 79 12.71 6.21 1.30
N THR A 80 11.38 6.41 1.34
CA THR A 80 10.41 5.49 1.91
C THR A 80 9.34 5.16 0.88
N THR A 81 8.75 3.96 1.00
CA THR A 81 7.54 3.58 0.27
C THR A 81 6.40 3.45 1.27
N GLU A 82 5.31 4.18 1.06
CA GLU A 82 4.16 4.19 1.96
C GLU A 82 2.94 3.56 1.28
N VAL A 83 2.15 2.79 2.02
CA VAL A 83 0.83 2.35 1.55
C VAL A 83 -0.15 3.52 1.71
N ILE A 84 -0.62 4.08 0.59
CA ILE A 84 -1.55 5.22 0.59
C ILE A 84 -3.01 4.78 0.40
N ASP A 85 -3.25 3.63 -0.24
CA ASP A 85 -4.54 2.96 -0.26
C ASP A 85 -4.39 1.45 -0.05
N GLY A 86 -5.37 0.86 0.63
CA GLY A 86 -5.40 -0.57 0.91
C GLY A 86 -4.66 -1.03 2.16
N ARG A 87 -4.39 -0.13 3.13
CA ARG A 87 -3.76 -0.47 4.41
C ARG A 87 -4.33 -1.74 5.06
N GLN A 88 -5.66 -1.86 5.20
CA GLN A 88 -6.27 -3.02 5.87
C GLN A 88 -6.03 -4.31 5.08
N ARG A 89 -6.08 -4.24 3.75
CA ARG A 89 -5.78 -5.37 2.85
C ARG A 89 -4.32 -5.81 3.01
N PHE A 90 -3.39 -4.85 2.98
CA PHE A 90 -1.97 -5.11 3.19
C PHE A 90 -1.71 -5.77 4.56
N GLU A 91 -2.25 -5.18 5.63
CA GLU A 91 -2.06 -5.65 6.99
C GLU A 91 -2.67 -7.04 7.20
N THR A 92 -3.83 -7.33 6.59
CA THR A 92 -4.47 -8.65 6.64
C THR A 92 -3.61 -9.73 5.98
N ILE A 93 -3.06 -9.47 4.79
CA ILE A 93 -2.17 -10.42 4.08
C ILE A 93 -0.89 -10.65 4.89
N LYS A 94 -0.30 -9.57 5.45
CA LYS A 94 0.89 -9.66 6.29
C LYS A 94 0.66 -10.56 7.50
N ARG A 95 -0.42 -10.31 8.26
CA ARG A 95 -0.79 -11.10 9.45
C ARG A 95 -1.03 -12.57 9.10
N PHE A 96 -1.76 -12.83 8.02
CA PHE A 96 -2.01 -14.19 7.54
C PHE A 96 -0.68 -14.90 7.23
N LYS A 97 0.22 -14.27 6.45
CA LYS A 97 1.53 -14.86 6.14
C LYS A 97 2.38 -15.13 7.38
N GLU A 98 2.39 -14.22 8.36
CA GLU A 98 3.18 -14.37 9.60
C GLU A 98 2.69 -15.54 10.47
N ILE A 99 1.38 -15.84 10.46
CA ILE A 99 0.82 -16.98 11.19
C ILE A 99 1.20 -18.32 10.56
N TYR A 100 1.21 -18.40 9.23
CA TYR A 100 1.35 -19.67 8.49
C TYR A 100 2.74 -19.89 7.86
N SER A 101 3.69 -18.96 8.05
CA SER A 101 5.08 -19.09 7.60
C SER A 101 6.04 -18.52 8.66
N PRO A 102 6.16 -19.21 9.82
CA PRO A 102 7.04 -18.79 10.92
C PRO A 102 8.53 -18.84 10.55
#